data_AF-A0A930QEA4-F1
#
_entry.id   AF-A0A930QEA4-F1
#
_cell.length_a   1.000
_cell.length_b   1.000
_cell.length_c   1.000
_cell.angle_alpha   90.00
_cell.angle_beta   90.00
_cell.angle_gamma   90.00
#
_symmetry.space_group_name_H-M   'P 1'
#
loop_
_entity.id
_entity.type
_entity.pdbx_description
1 polymer ?
#
loop_
_entity_poly.entity_id
_entity_poly.type
_entity_poly.pdbx_seq_one_letter_code
_entity_poly.pdbx_strand_id
1 'polypeptide(L)'
;MITRIISGIIGIGIAGYVIQTGGTTFTVAAAVLAALAWFEYTRAFSHRGGSPALFSGILGIGGMLYGAFIGQESVILLSMIASSILALMTCVLLRGDVSVHDATVSVAGICYIGMPFALLILLRSMTGPVYTTPIETFSCGAAMVWVMFIGTWASDSFAYFAGRAFGSHKLAPAISPNKTIEGFFGGLIGTIAVVVGLGWLLAMPLPQMAGLGAAIAVLGTLGDLVESMMKRQTGIKDSGAIIPGHGGVWDRFDSVLFTAPLVYYYTVYIVLR
;
A
#
# COMPACT_ATOMS: atom_id res chain seq x y z
N MET A 1 10.23 -19.23 -13.74
CA MET A 1 8.85 -19.47 -13.28
C MET A 1 8.83 -20.01 -11.85
N ILE A 2 9.59 -21.07 -11.54
CA ILE A 2 9.70 -21.67 -10.20
C ILE A 2 10.07 -20.65 -9.11
N THR A 3 11.07 -19.79 -9.33
CA THR A 3 11.49 -18.76 -8.35
C THR A 3 10.36 -17.81 -7.95
N ARG A 4 9.46 -17.45 -8.89
CA ARG A 4 8.29 -16.60 -8.61
C ARG A 4 7.24 -17.34 -7.79
N ILE A 5 7.00 -18.61 -8.08
CA ILE A 5 6.03 -19.40 -7.32
C ILE A 5 6.51 -19.57 -5.87
N ILE A 6 7.78 -19.90 -5.69
CA ILE A 6 8.37 -20.09 -4.35
C ILE A 6 8.34 -18.79 -3.54
N SER A 7 8.80 -17.67 -4.11
CA SER A 7 8.82 -16.40 -3.38
C SER A 7 7.41 -15.87 -3.08
N GLY A 8 6.43 -16.13 -3.96
CA GLY A 8 5.03 -15.80 -3.72
C GLY A 8 4.43 -16.59 -2.56
N ILE A 9 4.64 -17.93 -2.53
CA ILE A 9 4.15 -18.79 -1.44
C ILE A 9 4.77 -18.39 -0.10
N ILE A 10 6.09 -18.17 -0.07
CA ILE A 10 6.78 -17.72 1.13
C ILE A 10 6.25 -16.35 1.58
N GLY A 11 6.06 -15.42 0.65
CA GLY A 11 5.52 -14.09 0.93
C GLY A 11 4.13 -14.15 1.55
N ILE A 12 3.21 -14.96 1.01
CA ILE A 12 1.87 -15.15 1.56
C ILE A 12 1.94 -15.80 2.95
N GLY A 13 2.80 -16.78 3.15
CA GLY A 13 2.98 -17.43 4.47
C GLY A 13 3.49 -16.45 5.53
N ILE A 14 4.49 -15.62 5.19
CA ILE A 14 5.00 -14.57 6.08
C ILE A 14 3.92 -13.53 6.35
N ALA A 15 3.22 -13.05 5.32
CA ALA A 15 2.13 -12.10 5.48
C ALA A 15 1.05 -12.66 6.42
N GLY A 16 0.69 -13.94 6.25
CA GLY A 16 -0.27 -14.59 7.13
C GLY A 16 0.17 -14.63 8.59
N TYR A 17 1.40 -15.07 8.85
CA TYR A 17 1.95 -15.08 10.21
C TYR A 17 1.97 -13.68 10.85
N VAL A 18 2.42 -12.68 10.08
CA VAL A 18 2.55 -11.29 10.54
C VAL A 18 1.17 -10.66 10.81
N ILE A 19 0.20 -10.88 9.92
CA ILE A 19 -1.18 -10.40 10.07
C ILE A 19 -1.84 -11.08 11.28
N GLN A 20 -1.72 -12.40 11.45
CA GLN A 20 -2.38 -13.06 12.59
C GLN A 20 -1.76 -12.69 13.93
N THR A 21 -0.43 -12.61 14.01
CA THR A 21 0.25 -12.24 15.27
C THR A 21 -0.06 -10.79 15.69
N GLY A 22 -0.08 -9.84 14.73
CA GLY A 22 -0.37 -8.44 15.04
C GLY A 22 0.68 -7.75 15.91
N GLY A 23 0.27 -6.66 16.57
CA GLY A 23 1.07 -5.95 17.57
C GLY A 23 2.45 -5.53 17.07
N THR A 24 3.48 -5.80 17.89
CA THR A 24 4.87 -5.49 17.58
C THR A 24 5.36 -6.21 16.32
N THR A 25 4.98 -7.47 16.11
CA THR A 25 5.41 -8.24 14.92
C THR A 25 4.91 -7.59 13.64
N PHE A 26 3.64 -7.19 13.60
CA PHE A 26 3.08 -6.47 12.45
C PHE A 26 3.74 -5.11 12.24
N THR A 27 3.95 -4.36 13.31
CA THR A 27 4.57 -3.03 13.28
C THR A 27 6.00 -3.08 12.76
N VAL A 28 6.81 -4.04 13.23
CA VAL A 28 8.19 -4.22 12.78
C VAL A 28 8.22 -4.62 11.31
N ALA A 29 7.36 -5.55 10.87
CA ALA A 29 7.27 -5.93 9.47
C ALA A 29 6.85 -4.73 8.58
N ALA A 30 5.84 -3.96 8.99
CA ALA A 30 5.42 -2.74 8.30
C ALA A 30 6.55 -1.70 8.24
N ALA A 31 7.32 -1.54 9.32
CA ALA A 31 8.46 -0.62 9.37
C ALA A 31 9.59 -1.03 8.41
N VAL A 32 9.91 -2.32 8.34
CA VAL A 32 10.89 -2.84 7.37
C VAL A 32 10.40 -2.59 5.94
N LEU A 33 9.15 -2.92 5.63
CA LEU A 33 8.58 -2.71 4.29
C LEU A 33 8.54 -1.23 3.91
N ALA A 34 8.13 -0.35 4.82
CA ALA A 34 8.10 1.10 4.60
C ALA A 34 9.51 1.67 4.38
N ALA A 35 10.52 1.21 5.14
CA ALA A 35 11.90 1.64 4.96
C ALA A 35 12.47 1.17 3.61
N LEU A 36 12.18 -0.06 3.19
CA LEU A 36 12.59 -0.58 1.88
C LEU A 36 11.90 0.16 0.73
N ALA A 37 10.58 0.40 0.84
CA ALA A 37 9.84 1.18 -0.14
C ALA A 37 10.38 2.62 -0.23
N TRP A 38 10.69 3.25 0.91
CA TRP A 38 11.30 4.58 0.94
C TRP A 38 12.68 4.62 0.30
N PHE A 39 13.51 3.60 0.53
CA PHE A 39 14.81 3.47 -0.12
C PHE A 39 14.69 3.33 -1.63
N GLU A 40 13.76 2.50 -2.12
CA GLU A 40 13.50 2.35 -3.56
C GLU A 40 12.94 3.64 -4.18
N TYR A 41 12.00 4.30 -3.50
CA TYR A 41 11.44 5.59 -3.93
C TYR A 41 12.51 6.67 -4.06
N THR A 42 13.31 6.88 -3.01
CA THR A 42 14.38 7.90 -3.04
C THR A 42 15.45 7.57 -4.05
N ARG A 43 15.79 6.29 -4.25
CA ARG A 43 16.72 5.86 -5.30
C ARG A 43 16.18 6.13 -6.70
N ALA A 44 14.88 5.94 -6.93
CA ALA A 44 14.25 6.23 -8.22
C ALA A 44 14.35 7.71 -8.60
N PHE A 45 14.16 8.60 -7.64
CA PHE A 45 14.14 10.04 -7.89
C PHE A 45 15.48 10.76 -7.69
N SER A 46 16.47 10.11 -7.08
CA SER A 46 17.77 10.75 -6.87
C SER A 46 18.67 10.63 -8.12
N HIS A 47 19.03 11.77 -8.71
CA HIS A 47 20.08 11.84 -9.73
C HIS A 47 21.48 11.52 -9.19
N ARG A 48 21.65 11.57 -7.86
CA ARG A 48 22.87 11.24 -7.13
C ARG A 48 22.46 10.43 -5.90
N GLY A 49 22.74 9.12 -5.90
CA GLY A 49 22.20 8.13 -4.96
C GLY A 49 22.51 8.32 -3.48
N GLY A 50 21.84 9.29 -2.84
CA GLY A 50 21.89 9.53 -1.40
C GLY A 50 21.75 11.01 -1.09
N SER A 51 20.54 11.55 -1.17
CA SER A 51 20.25 12.94 -0.82
C SER A 51 19.81 13.08 0.64
N PRO A 52 19.99 14.27 1.26
CA PRO A 52 19.42 14.65 2.57
C PRO A 52 17.93 14.33 2.75
N ALA A 53 17.21 14.19 1.63
CA ALA A 53 15.88 13.62 1.55
C ALA A 53 15.73 12.31 2.34
N LEU A 54 16.66 11.36 2.15
CA LEU A 54 16.60 10.01 2.70
C LEU A 54 16.54 10.04 4.24
N PHE A 55 17.30 10.94 4.86
CA PHE A 55 17.29 11.14 6.32
C PHE A 55 15.96 11.71 6.81
N SER A 56 15.47 12.78 6.18
CA SER A 56 14.20 13.41 6.55
C SER A 56 13.02 12.43 6.45
N GLY A 57 13.02 11.56 5.44
CA GLY A 57 11.97 10.58 5.28
C GLY A 57 12.07 9.38 6.21
N ILE A 58 13.29 8.90 6.55
CA ILE A 58 13.43 7.86 7.59
C ILE A 58 12.90 8.36 8.92
N LEU A 59 13.23 9.60 9.31
CA LEU A 59 12.71 10.20 10.54
C LEU A 59 11.19 10.38 10.49
N GLY A 60 10.65 10.90 9.38
CA GLY A 60 9.22 11.12 9.21
C GLY A 60 8.42 9.82 9.23
N ILE A 61 8.80 8.85 8.40
CA ILE A 61 8.18 7.53 8.33
C ILE A 61 8.34 6.81 9.67
N GLY A 62 9.54 6.75 10.24
CA GLY A 62 9.78 6.13 11.54
C GLY A 62 8.93 6.74 12.66
N GLY A 63 8.85 8.07 12.73
CA GLY A 63 8.00 8.79 13.69
C GLY A 63 6.50 8.52 13.48
N MET A 64 6.03 8.48 12.24
CA MET A 64 4.64 8.12 11.92
C MET A 64 4.30 6.69 12.33
N LEU A 65 5.18 5.72 12.03
CA LEU A 65 4.93 4.32 12.43
C LEU A 65 5.03 4.14 13.94
N TYR A 66 5.91 4.88 14.62
CA TYR A 66 5.95 4.90 16.08
C TYR A 66 4.65 5.48 16.67
N GLY A 67 4.17 6.61 16.13
CA GLY A 67 2.88 7.19 16.50
C GLY A 67 1.71 6.22 16.31
N ALA A 68 1.72 5.46 15.21
CA ALA A 68 0.74 4.42 14.95
C ALA A 68 0.86 3.24 15.93
N PHE A 69 2.07 2.82 16.29
CA PHE A 69 2.30 1.75 17.26
C PHE A 69 1.75 2.07 18.64
N ILE A 70 1.92 3.32 19.11
CA ILE A 70 1.38 3.79 20.39
C ILE A 70 -0.08 4.26 20.29
N GLY A 71 -0.68 4.24 19.10
CA GLY A 71 -2.06 4.67 18.86
C GLY A 71 -2.31 6.18 19.01
N GLN A 72 -1.28 7.03 18.84
CA GLN A 72 -1.40 8.48 18.99
C GLN A 72 -1.35 9.19 17.64
N GLU A 73 -2.51 9.62 17.15
CA GLU A 73 -2.66 10.34 15.88
C GLU A 73 -1.90 11.69 15.88
N SER A 74 -1.79 12.35 17.03
CA SER A 74 -1.02 13.59 17.17
C SER A 74 0.47 13.40 16.87
N VAL A 75 1.05 12.26 17.26
CA VAL A 75 2.45 11.91 16.98
C VAL A 75 2.66 11.61 15.50
N ILE A 76 1.68 10.98 14.83
CA ILE A 76 1.71 10.75 13.39
C ILE A 76 1.72 12.10 12.64
N LEU A 77 0.77 12.98 12.95
CA LEU A 77 0.67 14.29 12.32
C LEU A 77 1.90 15.16 12.60
N LEU A 78 2.39 15.16 13.85
CA LEU A 78 3.61 15.89 14.22
C LEU A 78 4.81 15.37 13.42
N SER A 79 4.99 14.06 13.32
CA SER A 79 6.09 13.45 12.57
C SER A 79 6.02 13.83 11.09
N MET A 80 4.84 13.74 10.48
CA MET A 80 4.61 14.12 9.08
C MET A 80 4.95 15.60 8.83
N ILE A 81 4.44 16.50 9.68
CA ILE A 81 4.66 17.96 9.55
C ILE A 81 6.14 18.28 9.80
N ALA A 82 6.72 17.77 10.89
CA ALA A 82 8.10 18.04 11.25
C ALA A 82 9.08 17.52 10.18
N SER A 83 8.88 16.31 9.65
CA SER A 83 9.72 15.78 8.58
C SER A 83 9.53 16.52 7.26
N SER A 84 8.32 17.00 6.97
CA SER A 84 8.07 17.80 5.76
C SER A 84 8.74 19.16 5.83
N ILE A 85 8.66 19.84 6.99
CA ILE A 85 9.38 21.09 7.25
C ILE A 85 10.89 20.83 7.17
N LEU A 86 11.38 19.75 7.79
CA LEU A 86 12.80 19.38 7.73
C LEU A 86 13.26 19.17 6.29
N ALA A 87 12.50 18.42 5.48
CA ALA A 87 12.80 18.18 4.07
C ALA A 87 12.90 19.50 3.29
N LEU A 88 11.96 20.44 3.49
CA LEU A 88 12.02 21.77 2.86
C LEU A 88 13.20 22.60 3.38
N MET A 89 13.51 22.55 4.68
CA MET A 89 14.64 23.24 5.28
C MET A 89 15.97 22.73 4.74
N THR A 90 16.08 21.45 4.37
CA THR A 90 17.33 20.93 3.76
C THR A 90 17.68 21.66 2.45
N CYS A 91 16.69 22.13 1.68
CA CYS A 91 16.94 22.94 0.49
C CYS A 91 17.58 24.30 0.83
N VAL A 92 17.23 24.88 1.98
CA VAL A 92 17.80 26.15 2.46
C VAL A 92 19.16 25.96 3.11
N LEU A 93 19.31 24.92 3.94
CA LEU A 93 20.52 24.66 4.72
C LEU A 93 21.66 24.09 3.87
N LEU A 94 21.34 23.27 2.86
CA LEU A 94 22.29 22.64 1.95
C LEU A 94 22.17 23.26 0.55
N ARG A 95 22.13 24.60 0.54
CA ARG A 95 22.02 25.42 -0.68
C ARG A 95 23.05 24.98 -1.71
N GLY A 96 22.58 24.63 -2.90
CA GLY A 96 23.40 24.18 -4.02
C GLY A 96 23.47 22.66 -4.18
N ASP A 97 23.21 21.89 -3.12
CA ASP A 97 23.22 20.42 -3.15
C ASP A 97 21.81 19.81 -3.22
N VAL A 98 20.78 20.51 -2.73
CA VAL A 98 19.37 20.06 -2.76
C VAL A 98 18.50 21.06 -3.50
N SER A 99 17.86 20.61 -4.57
CA SER A 99 16.91 21.45 -5.33
C SER A 99 15.53 21.48 -4.67
N VAL A 100 14.73 22.50 -5.01
CA VAL A 100 13.32 22.59 -4.59
C VAL A 100 12.54 21.36 -5.07
N HIS A 101 12.83 20.88 -6.27
CA HIS A 101 12.23 19.67 -6.83
C HIS A 101 12.49 18.45 -5.91
N ASP A 102 13.74 18.24 -5.51
CA ASP A 102 14.11 17.12 -4.63
C ASP A 102 13.39 17.19 -3.28
N ALA A 103 13.28 18.40 -2.70
CA ALA A 103 12.54 18.61 -1.46
C ALA A 103 11.04 18.30 -1.62
N THR A 104 10.41 18.75 -2.72
CA THR A 104 8.99 18.46 -2.98
C THR A 104 8.72 16.97 -3.21
N VAL A 105 9.60 16.28 -3.94
CA VAL A 105 9.52 14.83 -4.14
C VAL A 105 9.69 14.08 -2.81
N SER A 106 10.54 14.59 -1.92
CA SER A 106 10.73 14.04 -0.57
C SER A 106 9.48 14.18 0.28
N VAL A 107 8.89 15.37 0.34
CA VAL A 107 7.63 15.62 1.07
C VAL A 107 6.52 14.73 0.52
N ALA A 108 6.39 14.65 -0.81
CA ALA A 108 5.40 13.78 -1.44
C ALA A 108 5.60 12.31 -1.05
N GLY A 109 6.84 11.82 -1.09
CA GLY A 109 7.16 10.43 -0.74
C GLY A 109 6.95 10.11 0.74
N ILE A 110 7.25 11.05 1.64
CA ILE A 110 6.97 10.93 3.08
C ILE A 110 5.47 10.71 3.30
N CYS A 111 4.62 11.53 2.70
CA CYS A 111 3.18 11.38 2.81
C CYS A 111 2.70 10.09 2.12
N TYR A 112 3.19 9.82 0.91
CA TYR A 112 2.77 8.71 0.05
C TYR A 112 3.11 7.33 0.63
N ILE A 113 4.24 7.20 1.34
CA ILE A 113 4.64 5.92 1.96
C ILE A 113 4.27 5.92 3.45
N GLY A 114 4.62 6.98 4.18
CA GLY A 114 4.48 7.01 5.63
C GLY A 114 3.04 6.94 6.12
N MET A 115 2.14 7.74 5.54
CA MET A 115 0.73 7.78 5.99
C MET A 115 0.00 6.45 5.76
N PRO A 116 0.06 5.82 4.57
CA PRO A 116 -0.60 4.53 4.37
C PRO A 116 -0.07 3.41 5.27
N PHE A 117 1.26 3.33 5.48
CA PHE A 117 1.81 2.32 6.40
C PHE A 117 1.44 2.59 7.86
N ALA A 118 1.36 3.86 8.29
CA ALA A 118 0.87 4.22 9.61
C ALA A 118 -0.60 3.83 9.79
N LEU A 119 -1.46 4.13 8.80
CA LEU A 119 -2.87 3.75 8.78
C LEU A 119 -3.05 2.23 8.71
N LEU A 120 -2.14 1.50 8.06
CA LEU A 120 -2.14 0.04 8.04
C LEU A 120 -1.86 -0.55 9.43
N ILE A 121 -0.93 0.05 10.20
CA ILE A 121 -0.67 -0.35 11.59
C ILE A 121 -1.86 -0.03 12.48
N LEU A 122 -2.44 1.17 12.36
CA LEU A 122 -3.65 1.54 13.10
C LEU A 122 -4.84 0.62 12.77
N LEU A 123 -5.04 0.29 11.50
CA LEU A 123 -6.06 -0.67 11.05
C LEU A 123 -5.85 -2.02 11.72
N ARG A 124 -4.63 -2.55 11.72
CA ARG A 124 -4.35 -3.85 12.33
C ARG A 124 -4.56 -3.84 13.85
N SER A 125 -4.26 -2.73 14.51
CA SER A 125 -4.43 -2.56 15.96
C SER A 125 -5.87 -2.21 16.37
N MET A 126 -6.78 -2.09 15.41
CA MET A 126 -8.16 -1.68 15.65
C MET A 126 -8.93 -2.74 16.44
N THR A 127 -9.52 -2.30 17.55
CA THR A 127 -10.43 -3.10 18.36
C THR A 127 -11.85 -3.00 17.80
N GLY A 128 -12.67 -4.03 18.00
CA GLY A 128 -14.01 -4.10 17.41
C GLY A 128 -14.60 -5.51 17.49
N PRO A 129 -15.59 -5.82 16.64
CA PRO A 129 -16.18 -7.16 16.60
C PRO A 129 -15.14 -8.24 16.31
N VAL A 130 -15.34 -9.41 16.91
CA VAL A 130 -14.54 -10.60 16.65
C VAL A 130 -15.31 -11.47 15.67
N TYR A 131 -14.64 -11.87 14.58
CA TYR A 131 -15.24 -12.65 13.51
C TYR A 131 -14.80 -14.10 13.62
N THR A 132 -15.72 -14.99 13.98
CA THR A 132 -15.46 -16.43 14.04
C THR A 132 -15.86 -17.07 12.73
N THR A 133 -14.89 -17.66 12.02
CA THR A 133 -15.11 -18.41 10.78
C THR A 133 -14.85 -19.90 11.01
N PRO A 134 -15.24 -20.80 10.09
CA PRO A 134 -14.90 -22.22 10.17
C PRO A 134 -13.38 -22.52 10.17
N ILE A 135 -12.55 -21.54 9.78
CA ILE A 135 -11.10 -21.70 9.63
C ILE A 135 -10.38 -21.19 10.87
N GLU A 136 -10.69 -19.95 11.28
CA GLU A 136 -10.03 -19.26 12.38
C GLU A 136 -10.92 -18.13 12.93
N THR A 137 -10.56 -17.61 14.10
CA THR A 137 -11.17 -16.43 14.71
C THR A 137 -10.29 -15.21 14.46
N PHE A 138 -10.87 -14.17 13.87
CA PHE A 138 -10.16 -12.94 13.51
C PHE A 138 -10.61 -11.77 14.38
N SER A 139 -9.65 -10.98 14.86
CA SER A 139 -9.94 -9.62 15.37
C SER A 139 -10.44 -8.72 14.23
N CYS A 140 -11.19 -7.67 14.55
CA CYS A 140 -11.67 -6.69 13.57
C CYS A 140 -10.54 -6.19 12.65
N GLY A 141 -9.44 -5.69 13.24
CA GLY A 141 -8.29 -5.22 12.47
C GLY A 141 -7.66 -6.30 11.58
N ALA A 142 -7.48 -7.53 12.08
CA ALA A 142 -6.94 -8.63 11.28
C ALA A 142 -7.85 -8.99 10.10
N ALA A 143 -9.17 -9.09 10.34
CA ALA A 143 -10.14 -9.38 9.29
C ALA A 143 -10.12 -8.31 8.18
N MET A 144 -10.08 -7.03 8.55
CA MET A 144 -10.10 -5.94 7.58
C MET A 144 -8.79 -5.83 6.79
N VAL A 145 -7.64 -6.12 7.42
CA VAL A 145 -6.35 -6.25 6.69
C VAL A 145 -6.42 -7.40 5.67
N TRP A 146 -7.01 -8.55 6.03
CA TRP A 146 -7.21 -9.66 5.09
C TRP A 146 -8.15 -9.30 3.94
N VAL A 147 -9.28 -8.66 4.24
CA VAL A 147 -10.21 -8.17 3.20
C VAL A 147 -9.49 -7.24 2.22
N MET A 148 -8.64 -6.34 2.72
CA MET A 148 -7.84 -5.46 1.88
C MET A 148 -6.90 -6.24 0.96
N PHE A 149 -6.03 -7.11 1.51
CA PHE A 149 -5.04 -7.85 0.72
C PHE A 149 -5.68 -8.83 -0.26
N ILE A 150 -6.69 -9.58 0.17
CA ILE A 150 -7.39 -10.50 -0.71
C ILE A 150 -8.15 -9.73 -1.80
N GLY A 151 -8.73 -8.57 -1.45
CA GLY A 151 -9.41 -7.70 -2.41
C GLY A 151 -8.47 -7.12 -3.48
N THR A 152 -7.27 -6.66 -3.09
CA THR A 152 -6.26 -6.18 -4.05
C THR A 152 -5.72 -7.32 -4.91
N TRP A 153 -5.39 -8.47 -4.33
CA TRP A 153 -4.94 -9.63 -5.10
C TRP A 153 -6.00 -10.16 -6.07
N ALA A 154 -7.27 -10.14 -5.66
CA ALA A 154 -8.39 -10.44 -6.54
C ALA A 154 -8.46 -9.44 -7.69
N SER A 155 -8.35 -8.13 -7.40
CA SER A 155 -8.39 -7.08 -8.42
C SER A 155 -7.35 -7.33 -9.52
N ASP A 156 -6.10 -7.56 -9.12
CA ASP A 156 -5.00 -7.79 -10.05
C ASP A 156 -5.20 -9.07 -10.87
N SER A 157 -5.65 -10.15 -10.22
CA SER A 157 -5.86 -11.45 -10.85
C SER A 157 -6.99 -11.37 -11.89
N PHE A 158 -8.16 -10.86 -11.50
CA PHE A 158 -9.30 -10.75 -12.40
C PHE A 158 -9.05 -9.72 -13.50
N ALA A 159 -8.36 -8.62 -13.22
CA ALA A 159 -7.97 -7.66 -14.24
C ALA A 159 -6.99 -8.24 -15.26
N TYR A 160 -6.03 -9.06 -14.81
CA TYR A 160 -5.11 -9.76 -15.69
C TYR A 160 -5.84 -10.75 -16.61
N PHE A 161 -6.71 -11.60 -16.07
CA PHE A 161 -7.41 -12.60 -16.87
C PHE A 161 -8.42 -11.98 -17.84
N ALA A 162 -9.26 -11.06 -17.37
CA ALA A 162 -10.22 -10.36 -18.22
C ALA A 162 -9.52 -9.50 -19.28
N GLY A 163 -8.46 -8.79 -18.89
CA GLY A 163 -7.68 -7.97 -19.82
C GLY A 163 -6.97 -8.80 -20.89
N ARG A 164 -6.53 -10.03 -20.55
CA ARG A 164 -5.93 -10.94 -21.54
C ARG A 164 -6.95 -11.60 -22.45
N ALA A 165 -8.13 -11.95 -21.93
CA ALA A 165 -9.16 -12.66 -22.70
C ALA A 165 -9.99 -11.73 -23.60
N PHE A 166 -10.29 -10.51 -23.12
CA PHE A 166 -11.25 -9.59 -23.75
C PHE A 166 -10.66 -8.21 -24.04
N GLY A 167 -9.41 -7.93 -23.63
CA GLY A 167 -8.83 -6.61 -23.70
C GLY A 167 -8.64 -6.10 -25.13
N SER A 168 -9.37 -5.05 -25.46
CA SER A 168 -9.29 -4.38 -26.76
C SER A 168 -8.92 -2.90 -26.60
N HIS A 169 -9.36 -2.26 -25.52
CA HIS A 169 -9.15 -0.84 -25.29
C HIS A 169 -8.12 -0.59 -24.18
N LYS A 170 -7.11 0.22 -24.45
CA LYS A 170 -6.06 0.56 -23.47
C LYS A 170 -6.59 1.57 -22.45
N LEU A 171 -6.31 1.31 -21.17
CA LEU A 171 -6.73 2.18 -20.07
C LEU A 171 -5.86 3.43 -19.94
N ALA A 172 -4.54 3.26 -19.95
CA ALA A 172 -3.58 4.35 -19.77
C ALA A 172 -2.31 4.12 -20.63
N PRO A 173 -2.37 4.28 -21.96
CA PRO A 173 -1.30 3.89 -22.87
C PRO A 173 0.07 4.50 -22.56
N ALA A 174 0.10 5.77 -22.15
CA ALA A 174 1.33 6.51 -21.85
C ALA A 174 2.00 6.08 -20.53
N ILE A 175 1.23 5.48 -19.61
CA ILE A 175 1.68 5.14 -18.25
C ILE A 175 1.93 3.64 -18.15
N SER A 176 0.90 2.85 -18.49
CA SER A 176 0.90 1.39 -18.42
C SER A 176 0.25 0.80 -19.69
N PRO A 177 1.06 0.49 -20.72
CA PRO A 177 0.56 0.08 -22.04
C PRO A 177 -0.15 -1.29 -22.04
N ASN A 178 -0.03 -2.06 -20.97
CA ASN A 178 -0.62 -3.37 -20.85
C ASN A 178 -1.99 -3.36 -20.15
N LYS A 179 -2.37 -2.28 -19.46
CA LYS A 179 -3.68 -2.20 -18.81
C LYS A 179 -4.77 -1.89 -19.82
N THR A 180 -5.89 -2.61 -19.71
CA THR A 180 -7.07 -2.46 -20.57
C THR A 180 -8.31 -2.07 -19.78
N ILE A 181 -9.26 -1.42 -20.44
CA ILE A 181 -10.54 -1.02 -19.84
C ILE A 181 -11.35 -2.26 -19.46
N GLU A 182 -11.35 -3.28 -20.32
CA GLU A 182 -12.02 -4.56 -20.06
C GLU A 182 -11.38 -5.29 -18.89
N GLY A 183 -10.04 -5.20 -18.76
CA GLY A 183 -9.32 -5.68 -17.59
C GLY A 183 -9.77 -4.96 -16.32
N PHE A 184 -9.86 -3.63 -16.33
CA PHE A 184 -10.34 -2.87 -15.18
C PHE A 184 -11.75 -3.30 -14.73
N PHE A 185 -12.70 -3.43 -15.66
CA PHE A 185 -14.06 -3.88 -15.31
C PHE A 185 -14.08 -5.35 -14.83
N GLY A 186 -13.25 -6.21 -15.41
CA GLY A 186 -13.08 -7.58 -14.91
C GLY A 186 -12.54 -7.63 -13.48
N GLY A 187 -11.52 -6.83 -13.19
CA GLY A 187 -10.98 -6.63 -11.84
C GLY A 187 -12.05 -6.12 -10.87
N LEU A 188 -12.80 -5.10 -11.26
CA LEU A 188 -13.88 -4.52 -10.47
C LEU A 188 -14.94 -5.56 -10.08
N ILE A 189 -15.50 -6.27 -11.06
CA ILE A 189 -16.54 -7.28 -10.83
C ILE A 189 -15.97 -8.44 -9.99
N GLY A 190 -14.76 -8.90 -10.31
CA GLY A 190 -14.09 -9.98 -9.59
C GLY A 190 -13.83 -9.64 -8.13
N THR A 191 -13.30 -8.45 -7.83
CA THR A 191 -13.06 -8.00 -6.46
C THR A 191 -14.36 -7.83 -5.69
N ILE A 192 -15.41 -7.26 -6.29
CA ILE A 192 -16.73 -7.19 -5.64
C ILE A 192 -17.20 -8.58 -5.24
N ALA A 193 -17.16 -9.55 -6.15
CA ALA A 193 -17.59 -10.92 -5.88
C ALA A 193 -16.79 -11.57 -4.74
N VAL A 194 -15.46 -11.42 -4.76
CA VAL A 194 -14.58 -11.97 -3.71
C VAL A 194 -14.83 -11.32 -2.36
N VAL A 195 -14.91 -9.98 -2.30
CA VAL A 195 -15.10 -9.25 -1.04
C VAL A 195 -16.51 -9.48 -0.47
N VAL A 196 -17.53 -9.64 -1.31
CA VAL A 196 -18.87 -10.09 -0.87
C VAL A 196 -18.82 -11.51 -0.30
N GLY A 197 -18.07 -12.41 -0.93
CA GLY A 197 -17.86 -13.77 -0.41
C GLY A 197 -17.17 -13.79 0.96
N LEU A 198 -16.15 -12.94 1.15
CA LEU A 198 -15.53 -12.72 2.46
C LEU A 198 -16.53 -12.11 3.46
N GLY A 199 -17.35 -11.17 3.02
CA GLY A 199 -18.43 -10.59 3.81
C GLY A 199 -19.40 -11.64 4.34
N TRP A 200 -19.79 -12.59 3.50
CA TRP A 200 -20.62 -13.71 3.91
C TRP A 200 -19.93 -14.59 4.96
N LEU A 201 -18.64 -14.91 4.77
CA LEU A 201 -17.85 -15.70 5.72
C LEU A 201 -17.68 -15.00 7.08
N LEU A 202 -17.53 -13.68 7.07
CA LEU A 202 -17.39 -12.84 8.25
C LEU A 202 -18.74 -12.39 8.84
N ALA A 203 -19.87 -12.85 8.28
CA ALA A 203 -21.22 -12.42 8.66
C ALA A 203 -21.41 -10.89 8.64
N MET A 204 -20.76 -10.19 7.71
CA MET A 204 -20.87 -8.75 7.51
C MET A 204 -21.97 -8.38 6.49
N PRO A 205 -22.54 -7.15 6.55
CA PRO A 205 -23.56 -6.72 5.61
C PRO A 205 -23.06 -6.72 4.15
N LEU A 206 -23.64 -7.59 3.32
CA LEU A 206 -23.19 -7.80 1.94
C LEU A 206 -23.20 -6.53 1.06
N PRO A 207 -24.19 -5.62 1.14
CA PRO A 207 -24.16 -4.39 0.36
C PRO A 207 -22.97 -3.48 0.70
N GLN A 208 -22.59 -3.43 1.98
CA GLN A 208 -21.44 -2.66 2.44
C GLN A 208 -20.15 -3.28 1.88
N MET A 209 -20.02 -4.61 1.98
CA MET A 209 -18.87 -5.35 1.44
C MET A 209 -18.75 -5.25 -0.09
N ALA A 210 -19.86 -5.19 -0.82
CA ALA A 210 -19.86 -4.91 -2.26
C ALA A 210 -19.30 -3.51 -2.56
N GLY A 211 -19.73 -2.50 -1.80
CA GLY A 211 -19.20 -1.14 -1.89
C GLY A 211 -17.71 -1.06 -1.58
N LEU A 212 -17.25 -1.77 -0.54
CA LEU A 212 -15.83 -1.87 -0.20
C LEU A 212 -15.02 -2.55 -1.31
N GLY A 213 -15.50 -3.66 -1.85
CA GLY A 213 -14.84 -4.36 -2.97
C GLY A 213 -14.70 -3.48 -4.21
N ALA A 214 -15.75 -2.71 -4.54
CA ALA A 214 -15.70 -1.75 -5.63
C ALA A 214 -14.63 -0.66 -5.37
N ALA A 215 -14.61 -0.10 -4.18
CA ALA A 215 -13.65 0.94 -3.80
C ALA A 215 -12.19 0.41 -3.80
N ILE A 216 -11.96 -0.81 -3.32
CA ILE A 216 -10.64 -1.48 -3.35
C ILE A 216 -10.16 -1.64 -4.79
N ALA A 217 -11.01 -2.12 -5.71
CA ALA A 217 -10.62 -2.31 -7.11
C ALA A 217 -10.25 -0.98 -7.80
N VAL A 218 -11.04 0.06 -7.55
CA VAL A 218 -10.79 1.40 -8.12
C VAL A 218 -9.49 1.98 -7.55
N LEU A 219 -9.36 2.06 -6.23
CA LEU A 219 -8.19 2.69 -5.61
C LEU A 219 -6.91 1.87 -5.77
N GLY A 220 -7.00 0.54 -5.75
CA GLY A 220 -5.86 -0.32 -6.06
C GLY A 220 -5.35 -0.06 -7.48
N THR A 221 -6.25 -0.02 -8.46
CA THR A 221 -5.88 0.30 -9.85
C THR A 221 -5.24 1.69 -9.98
N LEU A 222 -5.79 2.69 -9.29
CA LEU A 222 -5.23 4.05 -9.26
C LEU A 222 -3.86 4.07 -8.59
N GLY A 223 -3.65 3.30 -7.53
CA GLY A 223 -2.35 3.20 -6.84
C GLY A 223 -1.24 2.68 -7.74
N ASP A 224 -1.48 1.58 -8.45
CA ASP A 224 -0.54 1.05 -9.45
C ASP A 224 -0.31 2.06 -10.60
N LEU A 225 -1.35 2.78 -11.06
CA LEU A 225 -1.18 3.82 -12.08
C LEU A 225 -0.33 5.02 -11.59
N VAL A 226 -0.49 5.44 -10.34
CA VAL A 226 0.31 6.53 -9.74
C VAL A 226 1.77 6.09 -9.62
N GLU A 227 2.02 4.87 -9.15
CA GLU A 227 3.36 4.29 -9.04
C GLU A 227 4.01 4.15 -10.42
N SER A 228 3.28 3.59 -11.38
CA SER A 228 3.72 3.47 -12.77
C SER A 228 4.07 4.84 -13.37
N MET A 229 3.26 5.88 -13.12
CA MET A 229 3.54 7.24 -13.59
C MET A 229 4.84 7.78 -13.00
N MET A 230 5.03 7.65 -11.69
CA MET A 230 6.25 8.08 -11.00
C MET A 230 7.50 7.40 -11.58
N LYS A 231 7.43 6.10 -11.85
CA LYS A 231 8.54 5.36 -12.48
C LYS A 231 8.83 5.83 -13.91
N ARG A 232 7.80 6.17 -14.69
CA ARG A 232 8.01 6.68 -16.07
C ARG A 232 8.70 8.03 -16.09
N GLN A 233 8.42 8.90 -15.12
CA GLN A 233 9.11 10.19 -15.00
C GLN A 233 10.60 10.03 -14.69
N THR A 234 10.98 8.98 -13.96
CA THR A 234 12.39 8.69 -13.63
C THR A 234 13.07 7.77 -14.65
N GLY A 235 12.35 7.33 -15.69
CA GLY A 235 12.87 6.45 -16.74
C GLY A 235 13.08 4.99 -16.32
N ILE A 236 12.66 4.61 -15.11
CA ILE A 236 12.77 3.23 -14.63
C ILE A 236 11.49 2.43 -14.91
N LYS A 237 11.61 1.10 -14.82
CA LYS A 237 10.46 0.19 -14.95
C LYS A 237 10.10 -0.51 -13.64
N ASP A 238 11.10 -1.01 -12.94
CA ASP A 238 10.97 -1.70 -11.66
C ASP A 238 11.70 -0.85 -10.60
N SER A 239 11.12 -0.72 -9.40
CA SER A 239 11.67 0.11 -8.32
C SER A 239 12.91 -0.51 -7.67
N GLY A 240 13.05 -1.84 -7.78
CA GLY A 240 14.16 -2.58 -7.20
C GLY A 240 14.18 -4.06 -7.61
N ALA A 241 15.08 -4.82 -6.97
CA ALA A 241 15.21 -6.27 -7.16
C ALA A 241 15.26 -7.02 -5.81
N ILE A 242 14.70 -6.40 -4.76
CA ILE A 242 14.80 -6.90 -3.38
C ILE A 242 14.00 -8.19 -3.20
N ILE A 243 12.87 -8.34 -3.88
CA ILE A 243 12.04 -9.55 -3.83
C ILE A 243 12.37 -10.43 -5.06
N PRO A 244 13.01 -11.59 -4.87
CA PRO A 244 13.43 -12.45 -5.98
C PRO A 244 12.26 -12.83 -6.89
N GLY A 245 12.36 -12.44 -8.16
CA GLY A 245 11.36 -12.70 -9.19
C GLY A 245 10.15 -11.76 -9.19
N HIS A 246 10.02 -10.87 -8.20
CA HIS A 246 8.89 -9.95 -8.04
C HIS A 246 9.28 -8.45 -8.06
N GLY A 247 10.56 -8.10 -8.15
CA GLY A 247 10.96 -6.68 -8.23
C GLY A 247 11.11 -6.04 -6.85
N GLY A 248 10.77 -4.77 -6.72
CA GLY A 248 10.93 -4.02 -5.48
C GLY A 248 9.75 -4.17 -4.51
N VAL A 249 9.94 -3.69 -3.29
CA VAL A 249 8.87 -3.59 -2.28
C VAL A 249 7.85 -2.53 -2.69
N TRP A 250 8.31 -1.41 -3.23
CA TRP A 250 7.44 -0.34 -3.70
C TRP A 250 6.53 -0.83 -4.85
N ASP A 251 7.08 -1.59 -5.81
CA ASP A 251 6.31 -2.24 -6.89
C ASP A 251 5.21 -3.21 -6.39
N ARG A 252 5.28 -3.68 -5.13
CA ARG A 252 4.35 -4.70 -4.60
C ARG A 252 3.30 -4.15 -3.64
N PHE A 253 3.54 -2.94 -3.14
CA PHE A 253 2.64 -2.28 -2.19
C PHE A 253 1.97 -1.05 -2.79
N ASP A 254 2.21 -0.72 -4.07
CA ASP A 254 1.59 0.39 -4.81
C ASP A 254 0.06 0.53 -4.61
N SER A 255 -0.68 -0.57 -4.78
CA SER A 255 -2.11 -0.66 -4.59
C SER A 255 -2.47 -0.58 -3.11
N VAL A 256 -1.67 -1.21 -2.25
CA VAL A 256 -1.86 -1.23 -0.79
C VAL A 256 -1.72 0.17 -0.19
N LEU A 257 -0.81 0.99 -0.71
CA LEU A 257 -0.63 2.39 -0.28
C LEU A 257 -1.91 3.22 -0.48
N PHE A 258 -2.77 2.85 -1.43
CA PHE A 258 -4.06 3.51 -1.63
C PHE A 258 -5.22 2.80 -0.92
N THR A 259 -5.21 1.47 -0.83
CA THR A 259 -6.29 0.73 -0.20
C THR A 259 -6.21 0.73 1.33
N ALA A 260 -5.04 0.88 1.94
CA ALA A 260 -4.91 0.93 3.40
C ALA A 260 -5.64 2.13 4.02
N PRO A 261 -5.46 3.38 3.53
CA PRO A 261 -6.25 4.51 4.01
C PRO A 261 -7.76 4.32 3.83
N LEU A 262 -8.16 3.79 2.66
CA LEU A 262 -9.57 3.51 2.36
C LEU A 262 -10.18 2.54 3.37
N VAL A 263 -9.55 1.38 3.57
CA VAL A 263 -10.07 0.32 4.43
C VAL A 263 -10.02 0.77 5.90
N TYR A 264 -9.02 1.54 6.31
CA TYR A 264 -8.98 2.16 7.63
C TYR A 264 -10.22 3.01 7.90
N TYR A 265 -10.46 4.03 7.07
CA TYR A 265 -11.59 4.93 7.29
C TYR A 265 -12.94 4.26 7.05
N TYR A 266 -13.02 3.31 6.12
CA TYR A 266 -14.19 2.47 5.95
C TYR A 266 -14.50 1.70 7.24
N THR A 267 -13.50 1.11 7.88
CA THR A 267 -13.68 0.37 9.14
C THR A 267 -14.17 1.30 10.25
N VAL A 268 -13.55 2.48 10.39
CA VAL A 268 -13.93 3.47 11.40
C VAL A 268 -15.38 3.97 11.23
N TYR A 269 -15.78 4.28 10.00
CA TYR A 269 -17.07 4.96 9.76
C TYR A 269 -18.23 4.04 9.42
N ILE A 270 -17.97 2.81 8.96
CA ILE A 270 -19.03 1.89 8.49
C ILE A 270 -19.06 0.60 9.31
N VAL A 271 -17.90 0.04 9.70
CA VAL A 271 -17.87 -1.25 10.41
C VAL A 271 -18.03 -1.08 11.91
N LEU A 272 -17.45 -0.02 12.50
CA LEU A 272 -17.48 0.23 13.94
C LEU A 272 -18.66 1.12 14.40
N ARG A 273 -19.52 1.54 13.48
CA ARG A 273 -20.74 2.30 13.78
C ARG A 273 -21.96 1.41 13.76
#